data_AF-A0A811P6N7-F1
#
_entry.id   AF-A0A811P6N7-F1
#
_cell.length_a   1.000
_cell.length_b   1.000
_cell.length_c   1.000
_cell.angle_alpha   90.00
_cell.angle_beta   90.00
_cell.angle_gamma   90.00
#
_symmetry.space_group_name_H-M   'P 1'
#
loop_
_entity.id
_entity.type
_entity.pdbx_description
1 polymer ?
#
loop_
_entity_poly.entity_id
_entity_poly.type
_entity_poly.pdbx_seq_one_letter_code
_entity_poly.pdbx_strand_id
1 'polypeptide(L)'
;MAACNSYIKIVFNCFSMIPSALGSDESLTYADHLLAPLYKVFEGFAGKVVSDEVKQLAQGVQNKLRDLIGSEKFVEVYNSVRMGLK
;
A
#
# COMPACT_ATOMS: atom_id res chain seq x y z
N MET A 1 -24.77 3.40 -0.04
CA MET A 1 -23.46 2.72 -0.03
C MET A 1 -22.30 3.73 0.02
N ALA A 2 -22.38 4.77 0.87
CA ALA A 2 -21.40 5.87 0.88
C ALA A 2 -20.45 5.86 2.11
N ALA A 3 -20.83 5.21 3.22
CA ALA A 3 -20.05 5.21 4.45
C ALA A 3 -18.77 4.35 4.38
N CYS A 4 -18.73 3.32 3.54
CA CYS A 4 -17.57 2.40 3.44
C CYS A 4 -16.33 3.08 2.82
N ASN A 5 -16.51 4.06 1.94
CA ASN A 5 -15.40 4.74 1.25
C ASN A 5 -14.66 5.75 2.15
N SER A 6 -15.33 6.38 3.12
CA SER A 6 -14.70 7.38 3.99
C SER A 6 -13.65 6.74 4.91
N TYR A 7 -13.93 5.55 5.45
CA TYR A 7 -12.99 4.84 6.31
C TYR A 7 -11.77 4.32 5.53
N ILE A 8 -11.96 3.83 4.29
CA ILE A 8 -10.84 3.42 3.43
C ILE A 8 -9.92 4.61 3.13
N LYS A 9 -10.48 5.79 2.85
CA LYS A 9 -9.70 7.02 2.65
C LYS A 9 -8.87 7.37 3.89
N ILE A 10 -9.46 7.29 5.08
CA ILE A 10 -8.75 7.54 6.35
C ILE A 10 -7.61 6.53 6.52
N VAL A 11 -7.88 5.23 6.34
CA VAL A 11 -6.89 4.18 6.49
C VAL A 11 -5.73 4.38 5.51
N PHE A 12 -6.00 4.55 4.21
CA PHE A 12 -4.93 4.76 3.22
C PHE A 12 -4.19 6.07 3.43
N ASN A 13 -4.85 7.11 3.94
CA ASN A 13 -4.16 8.32 4.36
C ASN A 13 -3.15 8.02 5.48
N CYS A 14 -3.52 7.23 6.51
CA CYS A 14 -2.60 6.77 7.54
C CYS A 14 -1.41 5.99 6.95
N PHE A 15 -1.66 5.05 6.04
CA PHE A 15 -0.60 4.33 5.32
C PHE A 15 0.33 5.26 4.52
N SER A 16 -0.15 6.43 4.08
CA SER A 16 0.70 7.42 3.41
C SER A 16 1.48 8.31 4.39
N MET A 17 0.96 8.53 5.60
CA MET A 17 1.59 9.39 6.60
C MET A 17 2.64 8.67 7.44
N ILE A 18 2.43 7.40 7.76
CA ILE A 18 3.36 6.60 8.58
C ILE A 18 4.77 6.58 7.97
N PRO A 19 4.97 6.25 6.68
CA PRO A 19 6.31 6.21 6.10
C PRO A 19 6.99 7.59 6.12
N SER A 20 6.24 8.64 5.80
CA SER A 20 6.75 10.02 5.85
C SER A 20 7.19 10.45 7.25
N ALA A 21 6.53 9.95 8.30
CA ALA A 21 6.91 10.22 9.69
C ALA A 21 8.12 9.39 10.16
N LEU A 22 8.32 8.20 9.60
CA LEU A 22 9.41 7.29 9.93
C LEU A 22 10.74 7.66 9.24
N GLY A 23 10.67 8.27 8.05
CA GLY A 23 11.84 8.49 7.20
C GLY A 23 12.19 7.26 6.35
N SER A 24 13.18 7.38 5.44
CA SER A 24 13.46 6.38 4.41
C SER A 24 13.83 5.01 4.95
N ASP A 25 14.74 4.95 5.92
CA ASP A 25 15.38 3.70 6.35
C ASP A 25 14.43 2.84 7.17
N GLU A 26 13.71 3.47 8.10
CA GLU A 26 12.65 2.81 8.87
C GLU A 26 11.47 2.44 7.97
N SER A 27 11.10 3.31 7.01
CA SER A 27 10.05 2.97 6.02
C SER A 27 10.41 1.75 5.19
N LEU A 28 11.69 1.61 4.79
CA LEU A 28 12.17 0.45 4.07
C LEU A 28 12.10 -0.81 4.93
N THR A 29 12.45 -0.70 6.22
CA THR A 29 12.39 -1.80 7.20
C THR A 29 10.98 -2.37 7.34
N TYR A 30 9.95 -1.53 7.30
CA TYR A 30 8.53 -1.94 7.39
C TYR A 30 7.79 -1.97 6.04
N ALA A 31 8.50 -1.83 4.92
CA ALA A 31 7.87 -1.65 3.60
C ALA A 31 7.01 -2.84 3.18
N ASP A 32 7.38 -4.05 3.59
CA ASP A 32 6.61 -5.29 3.39
C ASP A 32 5.25 -5.24 4.10
N HIS A 33 5.23 -4.83 5.36
CA HIS A 33 4.02 -4.67 6.16
C HIS A 33 3.12 -3.56 5.60
N LEU A 34 3.71 -2.50 5.07
CA LEU A 34 2.99 -1.41 4.41
C LEU A 34 2.41 -1.83 3.05
N LEU A 35 3.15 -2.63 2.27
CA LEU A 35 2.77 -3.04 0.92
C LEU A 35 1.80 -4.22 0.88
N ALA A 36 1.87 -5.16 1.82
CA ALA A 36 0.99 -6.33 1.86
C ALA A 36 -0.51 -6.00 1.77
N PRO A 37 -1.08 -5.10 2.61
CA PRO A 37 -2.49 -4.75 2.50
C PRO A 37 -2.81 -4.02 1.20
N LEU A 38 -1.90 -3.19 0.68
CA LEU A 38 -2.09 -2.49 -0.60
C LEU A 38 -2.09 -3.46 -1.79
N TYR A 39 -1.24 -4.49 -1.76
CA TYR A 39 -1.19 -5.54 -2.78
C TYR A 39 -2.51 -6.32 -2.87
N LYS A 40 -3.10 -6.66 -1.72
CA LYS A 40 -4.38 -7.39 -1.65
C LYS A 40 -5.55 -6.62 -2.27
N VAL A 41 -5.50 -5.28 -2.29
CA VAL A 41 -6.48 -4.44 -2.99
C VAL A 41 -6.51 -4.74 -4.49
N PHE A 42 -5.34 -5.03 -5.08
CA PHE A 42 -5.20 -5.32 -6.52
C PHE A 42 -5.41 -6.80 -6.85
N GLU A 43 -5.01 -7.72 -5.97
CA GLU A 43 -5.29 -9.15 -6.12
C GLU A 43 -6.80 -9.44 -6.06
N GLY A 44 -7.54 -8.59 -5.35
CA GLY A 44 -8.96 -8.78 -5.09
C GLY A 44 -9.20 -9.81 -3.99
N PHE A 45 -10.46 -9.90 -3.55
CA PHE A 45 -10.89 -10.90 -2.58
C PHE A 45 -11.94 -11.79 -3.25
N ALA A 46 -11.87 -13.11 -3.06
CA ALA A 46 -12.81 -14.04 -3.67
C ALA A 46 -14.26 -13.60 -3.38
N GLY A 47 -14.99 -13.25 -4.44
CA GLY A 47 -16.40 -12.82 -4.36
C GLY A 47 -16.65 -11.33 -4.09
N LYS A 48 -15.62 -10.47 -4.00
CA LYS A 48 -15.80 -9.01 -3.85
C LYS A 48 -14.97 -8.22 -4.86
N VAL A 49 -15.67 -7.49 -5.73
CA VAL A 49 -15.05 -6.53 -6.65
C VAL A 49 -14.60 -5.31 -5.84
N VAL A 50 -13.30 -5.05 -5.84
CA VAL A 50 -12.74 -3.78 -5.33
C VAL A 50 -13.02 -2.69 -6.36
N SER A 51 -13.63 -1.59 -5.92
CA SER A 51 -13.95 -0.46 -6.80
C SER A 51 -12.68 0.23 -7.31
N ASP A 52 -12.76 0.85 -8.48
CA ASP A 52 -11.61 1.53 -9.06
C ASP A 52 -11.18 2.75 -8.24
N GLU A 53 -12.09 3.41 -7.52
CA GLU A 53 -11.75 4.46 -6.55
C GLU A 53 -10.80 3.94 -5.47
N VAL A 54 -11.06 2.76 -4.91
CA VAL A 54 -10.21 2.16 -3.88
C VAL A 54 -8.84 1.78 -4.46
N LYS A 55 -8.81 1.23 -5.69
CA LYS A 55 -7.54 0.94 -6.38
C LYS A 55 -6.71 2.20 -6.63
N GLN A 56 -7.35 3.30 -7.05
CA GLN A 56 -6.67 4.59 -7.26
C GLN A 56 -6.07 5.13 -5.96
N LEU A 57 -6.80 5.04 -4.85
CA LEU A 57 -6.27 5.47 -3.56
C LEU A 57 -5.08 4.60 -3.13
N ALA A 58 -5.17 3.26 -3.26
CA ALA A 58 -4.07 2.36 -2.95
C ALA A 58 -2.83 2.63 -3.83
N GLN A 59 -3.03 2.89 -5.12
CA GLN A 59 -1.96 3.24 -6.05
C GLN A 59 -1.28 4.56 -5.66
N GLY A 60 -2.04 5.54 -5.18
CA GLY A 60 -1.50 6.79 -4.65
C GLY A 60 -0.56 6.57 -3.46
N VAL A 61 -0.93 5.67 -2.54
CA VAL A 61 -0.06 5.30 -1.40
C VAL A 61 1.19 4.57 -1.86
N GLN A 62 1.07 3.59 -2.78
CA GLN A 62 2.21 2.86 -3.34
C GLN A 62 3.21 3.80 -4.02
N ASN A 63 2.73 4.77 -4.81
CA ASN A 63 3.60 5.75 -5.46
C ASN A 63 4.38 6.58 -4.44
N LYS A 64 3.72 7.10 -3.40
CA LYS A 64 4.40 7.86 -2.33
C LYS A 64 5.46 7.02 -1.62
N LEU A 65 5.15 5.75 -1.32
CA LEU A 65 6.12 4.85 -0.69
C LEU A 65 7.31 4.59 -1.62
N ARG A 66 7.06 4.34 -2.91
CA ARG A 66 8.11 4.18 -3.93
C ARG A 66 9.00 5.41 -4.02
N ASP A 67 8.41 6.59 -4.04
CA ASP A 67 9.15 7.85 -4.15
C ASP A 67 10.01 8.09 -2.89
N LEU A 68 9.57 7.58 -1.72
CA LEU A 68 10.30 7.67 -0.45
C LEU A 68 11.46 6.67 -0.33
N ILE A 69 11.25 5.40 -0.68
CA ILE A 69 12.26 4.33 -0.49
C ILE A 69 13.10 4.05 -1.74
N GLY A 70 12.73 4.65 -2.87
CA GLY A 70 13.36 4.42 -4.18
C GLY A 70 12.75 3.26 -4.96
N SER A 71 12.75 3.40 -6.29
CA SER A 71 12.11 2.46 -7.22
C SER A 71 12.68 1.04 -7.17
N GLU A 72 14.00 0.90 -7.04
CA GLU A 72 14.65 -0.42 -6.99
C GLU A 72 14.22 -1.20 -5.74
N LYS A 73 14.33 -0.57 -4.57
CA LYS A 73 13.91 -1.16 -3.30
C LYS A 73 12.41 -1.44 -3.24
N PHE A 74 11.60 -0.55 -3.82
CA PHE A 74 10.18 -0.80 -3.94
C PHE A 74 9.87 -2.07 -4.74
N VAL A 75 10.53 -2.28 -5.89
CA VAL A 75 10.32 -3.48 -6.72
C VAL A 75 10.75 -4.75 -5.99
N GLU A 76 11.89 -4.72 -5.28
CA GLU A 76 12.34 -5.83 -4.43
C GLU A 76 11.27 -6.24 -3.40
N VAL A 77 10.77 -5.27 -2.62
CA VAL A 77 9.77 -5.50 -1.58
C VAL A 77 8.44 -5.95 -2.16
N TYR A 78 7.97 -5.30 -3.23
CA TYR A 78 6.71 -5.66 -3.90
C TYR A 78 6.73 -7.12 -4.39
N ASN A 79 7.84 -7.55 -4.98
CA ASN A 79 8.02 -8.93 -5.42
C ASN A 79 8.08 -9.90 -4.23
N SER A 80 8.76 -9.52 -3.14
CA SER A 80 8.77 -10.32 -1.90
C SER A 80 7.36 -10.54 -1.34
N VAL A 81 6.54 -9.49 -1.29
CA VAL A 81 5.14 -9.55 -0.86
C VAL A 81 4.31 -10.45 -1.78
N ARG A 82 4.43 -10.27 -3.10
CA ARG A 82 3.74 -11.09 -4.11
C ARG A 82 4.08 -12.58 -3.98
N MET A 83 5.34 -12.89 -3.69
CA MET A 83 5.83 -14.26 -3.56
C MET A 83 5.58 -14.86 -2.17
N GLY A 84 5.07 -14.09 -1.20
CA GLY A 84 4.88 -14.54 0.17
C GLY A 84 6.18 -14.90 0.89
N LEU A 85 7.30 -14.27 0.50
CA LEU A 85 8.65 -14.61 0.99
C LEU A 85 9.00 -13.99 2.35
N LYS A 86 8.03 -13.37 3.04
CA LYS A 86 8.13 -12.83 4.39
C LYS A 86 6.78 -12.92 5.12
#